data_AF-A0A947BZI7-F1
#
_entry.id   AF-A0A947BZI7-F1
#
_cell.length_a   1.000
_cell.length_b   1.000
_cell.length_c   1.000
_cell.angle_alpha   90.00
_cell.angle_beta   90.00
_cell.angle_gamma   90.00
#
_symmetry.space_group_name_H-M   'P 1'
#
loop_
_entity.id
_entity.type
_entity.pdbx_description
1 polymer ?
#
loop_
_entity_poly.entity_id
_entity_poly.type
_entity_poly.pdbx_seq_one_letter_code
_entity_poly.pdbx_strand_id
1 'polypeptide(L)'
;MVVEIQMSRLLKTLIASLICLGGVGSASGQDDDVAATAEAHRHDEPVATPAAMTSPRVKVVGDDVVYGSIDGRELQGYLVRRSDADEDTPGVIVIHEWWGLNDNIRRAADRLAGEGYVALAVDLY
;
A
#
# COMPACT_ATOMS: atom_id res chain seq x y z
N MET A 1 46.27 4.50 44.11
CA MET A 1 45.71 3.19 44.53
C MET A 1 44.23 3.00 44.21
N VAL A 2 43.35 4.01 44.33
CA VAL A 2 41.89 3.83 44.08
C VAL A 2 41.51 3.74 42.58
N VAL A 3 42.23 4.44 41.69
CA VAL A 3 41.92 4.52 40.24
C VAL A 3 42.30 3.24 39.47
N GLU A 4 43.38 2.58 39.85
CA GLU A 4 43.90 1.36 39.20
C GLU A 4 43.06 0.11 39.55
N ILE A 5 42.47 0.11 40.76
CA ILE A 5 41.51 -0.91 41.22
C ILE A 5 40.14 -0.73 40.53
N GLN A 6 39.74 0.50 40.20
CA GLN A 6 38.51 0.79 39.45
C GLN A 6 38.62 0.35 37.97
N MET A 7 39.77 0.57 37.32
CA MET A 7 39.97 0.24 35.91
C MET A 7 40.11 -1.29 35.67
N SER A 8 40.73 -2.03 36.59
CA SER A 8 40.80 -3.50 36.52
C SER A 8 39.47 -4.19 36.81
N ARG A 9 38.60 -3.57 37.63
CA ARG A 9 37.21 -4.01 37.81
C ARG A 9 36.38 -3.72 36.57
N LEU A 10 36.52 -2.55 35.95
CA LEU A 10 35.80 -2.18 34.74
C LEU A 10 36.16 -3.09 33.55
N LEU A 11 37.44 -3.44 33.38
CA LEU A 11 37.93 -4.32 32.31
C LEU A 11 37.45 -5.78 32.50
N LYS A 12 37.44 -6.28 33.75
CA LYS A 12 36.91 -7.62 34.05
C LYS A 12 35.39 -7.71 33.84
N THR A 13 34.64 -6.64 34.14
CA THR A 13 33.20 -6.57 33.85
C THR A 13 32.93 -6.46 32.35
N LEU A 14 33.75 -5.73 31.59
CA LEU A 14 33.62 -5.66 30.12
C LEU A 14 33.90 -7.01 29.44
N ILE A 15 34.93 -7.74 29.89
CA ILE A 15 35.26 -9.06 29.35
C ILE A 15 34.19 -10.10 29.75
N ALA A 16 33.64 -10.03 30.97
CA ALA A 16 32.55 -10.91 31.41
C ALA A 16 31.24 -10.67 30.62
N SER A 17 30.92 -9.42 30.27
CA SER A 17 29.76 -9.10 29.42
C SER A 17 29.96 -9.54 27.97
N LEU A 18 31.19 -9.52 27.44
CA LEU A 18 31.48 -9.97 26.07
C LEU A 18 31.36 -11.50 25.92
N ILE A 19 31.62 -12.26 26.99
CA ILE A 19 31.48 -13.74 27.02
C ILE A 19 30.00 -14.16 27.09
N CYS A 20 29.12 -13.34 27.66
CA CYS A 20 27.68 -13.62 27.72
C CYS A 20 26.90 -13.32 26.43
N LEU A 21 27.52 -12.68 25.42
CA LEU A 21 26.89 -12.45 24.10
C LEU A 21 27.03 -13.65 23.13
N GLY A 22 27.80 -14.68 23.49
CA GLY A 22 27.93 -15.91 22.67
C GLY A 22 26.76 -16.89 22.79
N GLY A 23 25.67 -16.49 23.46
CA GLY A 23 24.53 -17.34 23.79
C GLY A 23 23.20 -16.78 23.29
N VAL A 24 23.14 -16.18 22.10
CA VAL A 24 21.91 -16.33 21.31
C VAL A 24 21.92 -17.77 20.86
N GLY A 25 21.21 -18.63 21.60
CA GLY A 25 20.74 -19.88 21.02
C GLY A 25 20.06 -19.49 19.71
N SER A 26 20.63 -19.91 18.60
CA SER A 26 20.07 -19.71 17.29
C SER A 26 18.59 -20.05 17.38
N ALA A 27 17.73 -19.07 17.13
CA ALA A 27 16.38 -19.36 16.68
C ALA A 27 16.55 -19.95 15.27
N SER A 28 17.05 -21.18 15.19
CA SER A 28 17.38 -21.93 13.98
C SER A 28 16.11 -22.41 13.27
N GLY A 29 15.04 -21.63 13.38
CA GLY A 29 13.78 -21.82 12.68
C GLY A 29 13.51 -20.64 11.76
N GLN A 30 13.79 -19.39 12.18
CA GLN A 30 13.29 -18.21 11.46
C GLN A 30 13.88 -18.03 10.05
N ASP A 31 15.20 -18.23 9.86
CA ASP A 31 15.84 -18.08 8.56
C ASP A 31 15.54 -19.28 7.63
N ASP A 32 15.45 -20.48 8.22
CA ASP A 32 15.06 -21.71 7.51
C ASP A 32 13.60 -21.65 7.06
N ASP A 33 12.72 -21.06 7.87
CA ASP A 33 11.30 -20.89 7.59
C ASP A 33 11.06 -19.87 6.46
N VAL A 34 11.81 -18.76 6.43
CA VAL A 34 11.71 -17.76 5.35
C VAL A 34 12.23 -18.35 4.03
N ALA A 35 13.36 -19.05 4.05
CA ALA A 35 13.90 -19.71 2.87
C ALA A 35 12.96 -20.83 2.37
N ALA A 36 12.38 -21.62 3.28
CA ALA A 36 11.40 -22.65 2.95
C ALA A 36 10.10 -22.05 2.39
N THR A 37 9.61 -20.94 2.95
CA THR A 37 8.42 -20.23 2.44
C THR A 37 8.68 -19.66 1.04
N ALA A 38 9.85 -19.05 0.83
CA ALA A 38 10.24 -18.52 -0.47
C ALA A 38 10.40 -19.62 -1.53
N GLU A 39 10.99 -20.76 -1.16
CA GLU A 39 11.13 -21.92 -2.06
C GLU A 39 9.76 -22.54 -2.37
N ALA A 40 8.88 -22.66 -1.37
CA ALA A 40 7.52 -23.19 -1.55
C ALA A 40 6.68 -22.33 -2.50
N HIS A 41 6.85 -21.00 -2.45
CA HIS A 41 6.10 -20.05 -3.28
C HIS A 41 6.89 -19.58 -4.52
N ARG A 42 8.05 -20.17 -4.85
CA ARG A 42 8.90 -19.72 -5.97
C ARG A 42 8.23 -19.83 -7.34
N HIS A 43 7.18 -20.64 -7.41
CA HIS A 43 6.38 -20.91 -8.61
C HIS A 43 4.97 -20.31 -8.52
N ASP A 44 4.67 -19.54 -7.47
CA ASP A 44 3.41 -18.81 -7.38
C ASP A 44 3.40 -17.69 -8.42
N GLU A 45 2.46 -17.78 -9.35
CA GLU A 45 2.17 -16.69 -10.27
C GLU A 45 0.94 -15.92 -9.76
N PRO A 46 1.01 -14.59 -9.66
CA PRO A 46 -0.15 -13.79 -9.30
C PRO A 46 -1.15 -13.81 -10.46
N VAL A 47 -2.20 -14.62 -10.33
CA VAL A 47 -3.31 -14.65 -11.29
C VAL A 47 -4.43 -13.75 -10.79
N ALA A 48 -4.79 -12.76 -11.61
CA ALA A 48 -5.92 -11.88 -11.31
C ALA A 48 -7.22 -12.70 -11.27
N THR A 49 -8.02 -12.48 -10.22
CA THR A 49 -9.34 -13.12 -10.13
C THR A 49 -10.27 -12.58 -11.22
N PRO A 50 -11.29 -13.34 -11.65
CA PRO A 50 -12.28 -12.84 -12.62
C PRO A 50 -12.90 -11.49 -12.18
N ALA A 51 -13.12 -11.31 -10.88
CA ALA A 51 -13.61 -10.05 -10.31
C ALA A 51 -12.65 -8.88 -10.52
N ALA A 52 -11.33 -9.12 -10.47
CA ALA A 52 -10.32 -8.10 -10.75
C ALA A 52 -10.26 -7.73 -12.24
N MET A 53 -10.75 -8.58 -13.14
CA MET A 53 -10.71 -8.39 -14.60
C MET A 53 -12.00 -7.85 -15.22
N THR A 54 -13.06 -7.67 -14.43
CA THR A 54 -14.34 -7.15 -14.92
C THR A 54 -14.17 -5.76 -15.55
N SER A 55 -14.50 -5.62 -16.82
CA SER A 55 -14.58 -4.33 -17.53
C SER A 55 -15.99 -3.74 -17.43
N PRO A 56 -16.15 -2.42 -17.56
CA PRO A 56 -17.46 -1.78 -17.68
C PRO A 56 -18.28 -2.40 -18.82
N ARG A 57 -19.58 -2.68 -18.58
CA ARG A 57 -20.48 -3.25 -19.60
C ARG A 57 -20.85 -2.25 -20.70
N VAL A 58 -20.76 -0.95 -20.39
CA VAL A 58 -21.01 0.16 -21.30
C VAL A 58 -19.73 0.96 -21.45
N LYS A 59 -19.53 1.58 -22.61
CA LYS A 59 -18.39 2.46 -22.85
C LYS A 59 -18.44 3.64 -21.86
N VAL A 60 -17.33 3.84 -21.15
CA VAL A 60 -17.11 4.99 -20.26
C VAL A 60 -16.09 5.93 -20.88
N VAL A 61 -16.16 7.20 -20.47
CA VAL A 61 -15.22 8.27 -20.81
C VAL A 61 -14.84 8.93 -19.50
N GLY A 62 -13.54 9.04 -19.25
CA GLY A 62 -13.02 9.65 -18.04
C GLY A 62 -11.84 10.56 -18.32
N ASP A 63 -11.74 11.61 -17.52
CA ASP A 63 -10.76 12.67 -17.64
C ASP A 63 -10.25 13.05 -16.24
N ASP A 64 -9.00 13.49 -16.17
CA ASP A 64 -8.48 14.13 -14.96
C ASP A 64 -9.05 15.55 -14.85
N VAL A 65 -9.55 15.90 -13.67
CA VAL A 65 -10.24 17.16 -13.40
C VAL A 65 -9.72 17.81 -12.13
N VAL A 66 -9.72 19.15 -12.11
CA VAL A 66 -9.65 19.93 -10.88
C VAL A 66 -11.07 20.18 -10.41
N TYR A 67 -11.45 19.65 -9.25
CA TYR A 67 -12.83 19.74 -8.74
C TYR A 67 -13.01 20.82 -7.67
N GLY A 68 -11.93 21.44 -7.21
CA GLY A 68 -11.98 22.51 -6.23
C GLY A 68 -10.61 23.01 -5.83
N SER A 69 -10.58 23.89 -4.82
CA SER A 69 -9.34 24.38 -4.24
C SER A 69 -9.50 24.68 -2.76
N ILE A 70 -8.51 24.35 -1.95
CA ILE A 70 -8.45 24.71 -0.52
C ILE A 70 -7.14 25.43 -0.26
N ASP A 71 -7.21 26.64 0.31
CA ASP A 71 -6.05 27.48 0.62
C ASP A 71 -5.10 27.69 -0.59
N GLY A 72 -5.66 27.81 -1.79
CA GLY A 72 -4.91 27.98 -3.03
C GLY A 72 -4.27 26.71 -3.58
N ARG A 73 -4.46 25.55 -2.94
CA ARG A 73 -4.10 24.23 -3.49
C ARG A 73 -5.27 23.66 -4.29
N GLU A 74 -5.02 23.29 -5.54
CA GLU A 74 -6.00 22.62 -6.39
C GLU A 74 -6.24 21.19 -5.91
N LEU A 75 -7.51 20.78 -5.93
CA LEU A 75 -7.92 19.41 -5.64
C LEU A 75 -8.17 18.69 -6.96
N GLN A 76 -7.41 17.62 -7.20
CA GLN A 76 -7.47 16.86 -8.44
C GLN A 76 -8.24 15.56 -8.25
N GLY A 77 -8.80 15.04 -9.32
CA GLY A 77 -9.46 13.74 -9.31
C GLY A 77 -9.67 13.21 -10.71
N TYR A 78 -10.17 11.99 -10.79
CA TYR A 78 -10.57 11.34 -12.04
C TYR A 78 -12.10 11.31 -12.10
N LEU A 79 -12.67 12.02 -13.06
CA LEU A 79 -14.12 12.05 -13.29
C LEU A 79 -14.44 11.14 -14.47
N VAL A 80 -15.32 10.17 -14.24
CA VAL A 80 -15.73 9.20 -15.25
C VAL A 80 -17.24 9.03 -15.29
N ARG A 81 -17.76 8.90 -16.50
CA ARG A 81 -19.18 8.69 -16.79
C ARG A 81 -19.35 7.80 -18.01
N ARG A 82 -20.55 7.26 -18.21
CA ARG A 82 -20.88 6.61 -19.48
C ARG A 82 -20.85 7.61 -20.62
N SER A 83 -20.52 7.15 -21.83
CA SER A 83 -20.55 8.00 -23.02
C SER A 83 -21.96 8.51 -23.36
N ASP A 84 -23.00 7.83 -22.88
CA ASP A 84 -24.41 8.14 -23.07
C ASP A 84 -25.11 8.63 -21.77
N ALA A 85 -24.35 9.03 -20.75
CA ALA A 85 -24.91 9.61 -19.53
C ALA A 85 -25.62 10.95 -19.82
N ASP A 86 -26.73 11.20 -19.11
CA ASP A 86 -27.50 12.44 -19.12
C ASP A 86 -27.21 13.31 -17.87
N GLU A 87 -27.83 14.48 -17.77
CA GLU A 87 -27.66 15.40 -16.64
C GLU A 87 -28.29 14.88 -15.33
N ASP A 88 -29.26 13.96 -15.43
CA ASP A 88 -29.98 13.39 -14.28
C ASP A 88 -29.29 12.14 -13.70
N THR A 89 -28.17 11.71 -14.30
CA THR A 89 -27.43 10.52 -13.87
C THR A 89 -26.86 10.71 -12.45
N PRO A 90 -27.11 9.79 -11.49
CA PRO A 90 -26.69 9.95 -10.11
C PRO A 90 -25.16 9.97 -9.96
N GLY A 91 -24.67 10.84 -9.08
CA GLY A 91 -23.25 10.98 -8.77
C GLY A 91 -22.79 10.11 -7.58
N VAL A 92 -21.58 9.58 -7.66
CA VAL A 92 -20.87 8.91 -6.56
C VAL A 92 -19.46 9.45 -6.39
N ILE A 93 -19.01 9.57 -5.15
CA ILE A 93 -17.62 9.90 -4.82
C ILE A 93 -16.88 8.63 -4.44
N VAL A 94 -15.73 8.40 -5.08
CA VAL A 94 -14.85 7.26 -4.81
C VAL A 94 -13.66 7.74 -4.01
N ILE A 95 -13.47 7.19 -2.82
CA ILE A 95 -12.32 7.48 -1.95
C ILE A 95 -11.32 6.33 -2.07
N HIS A 96 -10.07 6.66 -2.39
CA HIS A 96 -9.00 5.68 -2.49
C HIS A 96 -8.46 5.24 -1.13
N GLU A 97 -7.61 4.21 -1.17
CA GLU A 97 -6.83 3.74 -0.03
C GLU A 97 -5.52 4.56 0.15
N TRP A 98 -4.68 4.19 1.12
CA TRP A 98 -3.42 4.89 1.51
C TRP A 98 -2.36 5.09 0.39
N TRP A 99 -2.47 4.44 -0.77
CA TRP A 99 -1.60 4.66 -1.93
C TRP A 99 -2.13 5.70 -2.93
N GLY A 100 -3.22 6.41 -2.62
CA GLY A 100 -3.71 7.49 -3.46
C GLY A 100 -4.51 7.04 -4.68
N LEU A 101 -4.77 8.00 -5.59
CA LEU A 101 -5.49 7.77 -6.84
C LEU A 101 -4.64 6.99 -7.85
N ASN A 102 -4.71 5.66 -7.79
CA ASN A 102 -3.99 4.74 -8.69
C ASN A 102 -4.91 4.04 -9.71
N ASP A 103 -4.32 3.25 -10.61
CA ASP A 103 -5.03 2.52 -11.67
C ASP A 103 -6.10 1.55 -11.15
N ASN A 104 -5.93 1.01 -9.95
CA ASN A 104 -6.96 0.15 -9.35
C ASN A 104 -8.19 0.98 -8.97
N ILE A 105 -7.99 2.17 -8.40
CA ILE A 105 -9.08 3.08 -8.04
C ILE A 105 -9.77 3.63 -9.29
N ARG A 106 -9.00 4.01 -10.32
CA ARG A 106 -9.56 4.44 -11.62
C ARG A 106 -10.42 3.35 -12.23
N ARG A 107 -9.96 2.10 -12.23
CA ARG A 107 -10.76 0.94 -12.69
C ARG A 107 -12.01 0.69 -11.85
N ALA A 108 -11.96 0.93 -10.54
CA ALA A 108 -13.14 0.85 -9.69
C ALA A 108 -14.16 1.95 -10.04
N ALA A 109 -13.70 3.18 -10.28
CA ALA A 109 -14.55 4.28 -10.75
C ALA A 109 -15.17 3.99 -12.13
N ASP A 110 -14.38 3.45 -13.07
CA ASP A 110 -14.86 3.04 -14.40
C ASP A 110 -16.01 2.02 -14.30
N ARG A 111 -15.89 1.05 -13.39
CA ARG A 111 -16.94 0.05 -13.14
C ARG A 111 -18.21 0.70 -12.63
N LEU A 112 -18.11 1.59 -11.63
CA LEU A 112 -19.26 2.33 -11.11
C LEU A 112 -19.93 3.16 -12.20
N ALA A 113 -19.13 3.82 -13.05
CA ALA A 113 -19.68 4.51 -14.21
C ALA A 113 -20.42 3.56 -15.15
N GLY A 114 -19.84 2.40 -15.45
CA GLY A 114 -20.49 1.34 -16.24
C GLY A 114 -21.80 0.81 -15.66
N GLU A 115 -22.01 0.92 -14.34
CA GLU A 115 -23.26 0.54 -13.65
C GLU A 115 -24.32 1.65 -13.66
N GLY A 116 -24.04 2.82 -14.24
CA GLY A 116 -25.01 3.91 -14.41
C GLY A 116 -24.83 5.10 -13.47
N TYR A 117 -23.62 5.30 -12.93
CA TYR A 117 -23.29 6.46 -12.13
C TYR A 117 -22.36 7.44 -12.87
N VAL A 118 -22.32 8.68 -12.42
CA VAL A 118 -21.16 9.56 -12.65
C VAL A 118 -20.25 9.42 -11.44
N ALA A 119 -19.02 8.94 -11.63
CA ALA A 119 -18.09 8.69 -10.55
C ALA A 119 -16.96 9.71 -10.56
N LEU A 120 -16.75 10.39 -9.42
CA LEU A 120 -15.56 11.20 -9.17
C LEU A 120 -14.67 10.49 -8.16
N ALA A 121 -13.53 9.98 -8.62
CA ALA A 121 -12.47 9.49 -7.75
C ALA A 121 -11.57 10.67 -7.36
N VAL A 122 -11.63 11.07 -6.10
CA VAL A 122 -10.84 12.19 -5.59
C VAL A 122 -9.41 11.76 -5.30
N ASP A 123 -8.44 12.63 -5.57
CA ASP A 123 -7.06 12.47 -5.09
C ASP A 123 -6.89 13.29 -3.80
N LEU A 124 -6.54 12.60 -2.72
CA LEU A 124 -6.41 13.17 -1.37
C LEU A 124 -4.95 13.30 -0.91
N TYR A 125 -3.99 13.08 -1.81
CA TYR A 125 -2.54 13.18 -1.53
C TYR A 125 -1.89 14.45 -2.08
#